data_AF-A0A6G0LKK1-F1
#
_entry.id   AF-A0A6G0LKK1-F1
#
_cell.length_a   1.000
_cell.length_b   1.000
_cell.length_c   1.000
_cell.angle_alpha   90.00
_cell.angle_beta   90.00
_cell.angle_gamma   90.00
#
_symmetry.space_group_name_H-M   'P 1'
#
loop_
_entity.id
_entity.type
_entity.pdbx_description
1 polymer ?
#
loop_
_entity_poly.entity_id
_entity_poly.type
_entity_poly.pdbx_seq_one_letter_code
_entity_poly.pdbx_strand_id
1 'polypeptide(L)'
;MVEISLSFAVVGEPQAGSGVKIDDGAKVWELKEAIADKLPKRIKCAAVDLQLFLAKTSKKEPKEEEEAKSDGREEWLTQLDARQGVSGTSGYKLLLNTDEVLRDVGLRSGGLGEVGPAERAAGKGPVHILVEVPGSCAWKLADAKCPLLAFDPKSPIIRIPKAYAEGSGLYVGEDGVVLYLRKDVQEEWTALWKSVVQSYATLWIVGPPGTGKSCAAFAFACSLRRVGGGEQWKVVWIHCSKRSRLLSCILFSGDDEKRTCTFKRSLLEDVLKSLNDYTVVFIDGYVKDRDERKVMWPCRQWRKKEKERRRIVVVSSMVSMGKDWRPDLYRDIPSIAPSSLESSVVIASAPESNTMQEEQLFTMFSWTLEDYQEALKNDELFEHVKNNLTARSSVTMESRMESLEEKFFVAGGSARMMFDESTESAMDSLLSALARVEDLTQCLTSTFGRPGSVVNRLFSLHPGACLYLSKPGILSSFVAREIGLRTDPTKLQALAQWLAMNPTMDGCMFEMFFFSSLALSF
;
A
#
# COMPACT_ATOMS: atom_id res chain seq x y z
N MET A 1 -49.55 16.55 0.15
CA MET A 1 -48.45 16.89 -0.74
C MET A 1 -48.27 18.38 -0.57
N VAL A 2 -47.32 18.72 0.28
CA VAL A 2 -46.97 20.09 0.65
C VAL A 2 -45.50 20.29 0.28
N GLU A 3 -45.21 21.32 -0.50
CA GLU A 3 -43.82 21.70 -0.78
C GLU A 3 -43.14 22.16 0.51
N ILE A 4 -42.04 21.49 0.87
CA ILE A 4 -41.20 21.84 2.00
C ILE A 4 -39.83 22.34 1.52
N SER A 5 -39.22 23.23 2.30
CA SER A 5 -37.87 23.74 2.04
C SER A 5 -36.89 23.13 3.03
N LEU A 6 -35.99 22.29 2.54
CA LEU A 6 -35.00 21.59 3.34
C LEU A 6 -33.61 22.21 3.15
N SER A 7 -33.02 22.71 4.23
CA SER A 7 -31.58 23.00 4.31
C SER A 7 -30.76 21.73 4.52
N PHE A 8 -29.66 21.58 3.79
CA PHE A 8 -28.68 20.51 3.98
C PHE A 8 -27.26 21.05 4.17
N ALA A 9 -26.40 20.27 4.81
CA ALA A 9 -24.96 20.52 4.94
C ALA A 9 -24.16 19.31 4.47
N VAL A 10 -22.93 19.51 3.98
CA VAL A 10 -22.05 18.41 3.54
C VAL A 10 -20.98 18.15 4.59
N VAL A 11 -20.81 16.89 4.98
CA VAL A 11 -19.80 16.46 5.97
C VAL A 11 -18.40 16.83 5.46
N GLY A 12 -17.58 17.46 6.30
CA GLY A 12 -16.23 17.90 5.94
C GLY A 12 -16.15 19.10 4.99
N GLU A 13 -17.28 19.67 4.55
CA GLU A 13 -17.34 20.77 3.58
C GLU A 13 -18.26 21.91 4.07
N PRO A 14 -17.76 22.79 4.99
CA PRO A 14 -18.59 23.75 5.73
C PRO A 14 -19.34 24.80 4.88
N GLN A 15 -18.97 24.94 3.61
CA GLN A 15 -19.55 25.91 2.66
C GLN A 15 -20.36 25.26 1.54
N ALA A 16 -20.46 23.94 1.48
CA ALA A 16 -21.13 23.24 0.37
C ALA A 16 -22.63 22.97 0.63
N GLY A 17 -23.16 23.33 1.80
CA GLY A 17 -24.57 23.20 2.14
C GLY A 17 -25.46 24.21 1.40
N SER A 18 -26.70 23.80 1.08
CA SER A 18 -27.68 24.64 0.39
C SER A 18 -29.11 24.26 0.77
N GLY A 19 -30.10 24.90 0.13
CA GLY A 19 -31.52 24.60 0.27
C GLY A 19 -32.09 23.85 -0.94
N VAL A 20 -32.91 22.84 -0.69
CA VAL A 20 -33.69 22.11 -1.70
C VAL A 20 -35.19 22.24 -1.40
N LYS A 21 -35.99 22.40 -2.44
CA LYS A 21 -37.45 22.38 -2.36
C LYS A 21 -37.94 21.04 -2.88
N ILE A 22 -38.81 20.38 -2.12
CA ILE A 22 -39.32 19.05 -2.46
C ILE A 22 -40.68 18.84 -1.80
N ASP A 23 -41.51 17.95 -2.33
CA ASP A 23 -42.77 17.58 -1.70
C ASP A 23 -42.53 16.66 -0.50
N ASP A 24 -43.24 16.86 0.62
CA ASP A 24 -43.12 15.99 1.80
C ASP A 24 -43.65 14.55 1.60
N GLY A 25 -44.41 14.33 0.52
CA GLY A 25 -44.83 13.03 0.00
C GLY A 25 -43.85 12.39 -0.99
N ALA A 26 -42.73 13.05 -1.32
CA ALA A 26 -41.67 12.49 -2.14
C ALA A 26 -40.96 11.33 -1.43
N LYS A 27 -40.23 10.53 -2.19
CA LYS A 27 -39.38 9.45 -1.67
C LYS A 27 -37.95 9.93 -1.39
N VAL A 28 -37.23 9.21 -0.53
CA VAL A 28 -35.82 9.50 -0.20
C VAL A 28 -34.91 9.50 -1.44
N TRP A 29 -35.17 8.65 -2.45
CA TRP A 29 -34.37 8.68 -3.69
C TRP A 29 -34.53 9.98 -4.50
N GLU A 30 -35.75 10.54 -4.57
CA GLU A 30 -36.02 11.82 -5.26
C GLU A 30 -35.27 12.97 -4.57
N LEU A 31 -35.23 12.92 -3.24
CA LEU A 31 -34.43 13.86 -2.44
C LEU A 31 -32.92 13.71 -2.71
N LYS A 32 -32.41 12.49 -2.88
CA LYS A 32 -31.00 12.26 -3.27
C LYS A 32 -30.69 12.89 -4.62
N GLU A 33 -31.58 12.75 -5.61
CA GLU A 33 -31.40 13.36 -6.93
C GLU A 33 -31.38 14.89 -6.84
N ALA A 34 -32.34 15.48 -6.12
CA ALA A 34 -32.44 16.91 -5.96
C ALA A 34 -31.23 17.52 -5.21
N ILE A 35 -30.66 16.81 -4.23
CA ILE A 35 -29.42 17.22 -3.55
C ILE A 35 -28.21 17.07 -4.49
N ALA A 36 -28.09 15.94 -5.20
CA ALA A 36 -26.96 15.67 -6.10
C ALA A 36 -26.81 16.75 -7.19
N ASP A 37 -27.93 17.28 -7.69
CA ASP A 37 -27.94 18.36 -8.66
C ASP A 37 -27.46 19.71 -8.10
N LYS A 38 -27.68 19.95 -6.81
CA LYS A 38 -27.26 21.17 -6.12
C LYS A 38 -25.83 21.13 -5.56
N LEU A 39 -25.16 19.98 -5.63
CA LEU A 39 -23.77 19.88 -5.17
C LEU A 39 -22.82 20.72 -6.07
N PRO A 40 -21.86 21.45 -5.47
CA PRO A 40 -20.81 22.14 -6.21
C PRO A 40 -20.04 21.19 -7.13
N LYS A 41 -19.60 21.68 -8.30
CA LYS A 41 -18.85 20.87 -9.29
C LYS A 41 -17.68 20.07 -8.70
N ARG A 42 -17.00 20.62 -7.67
CA ARG A 42 -15.85 19.99 -7.01
C ARG A 42 -16.18 18.70 -6.24
N ILE A 43 -17.42 18.52 -5.81
CA ILE A 43 -17.87 17.36 -5.01
C ILE A 43 -19.10 16.69 -5.63
N LYS A 44 -19.35 16.92 -6.92
CA LYS A 44 -20.50 16.37 -7.62
C LYS A 44 -20.34 14.86 -7.78
N CYS A 45 -21.36 14.08 -7.42
CA CYS A 45 -21.40 12.63 -7.55
C CYS A 45 -22.79 12.17 -8.04
N ALA A 46 -22.95 10.86 -8.28
CA ALA A 46 -24.27 10.32 -8.61
C ALA A 46 -25.17 10.30 -7.36
N ALA A 47 -26.46 10.51 -7.55
CA ALA A 47 -27.44 10.52 -6.47
C ALA A 47 -27.46 9.21 -5.66
N VAL A 48 -27.25 8.07 -6.35
CA VAL A 48 -27.20 6.73 -5.73
C VAL A 48 -26.07 6.59 -4.71
N ASP A 49 -24.99 7.36 -4.88
CA ASP A 49 -23.81 7.29 -4.03
C ASP A 49 -23.94 8.17 -2.77
N LEU A 50 -24.95 9.07 -2.70
CA LEU A 50 -25.15 9.93 -1.54
C LEU A 50 -25.70 9.14 -0.35
N GLN A 51 -25.12 9.41 0.82
CA GLN A 51 -25.68 9.01 2.10
C GLN A 51 -26.30 10.23 2.77
N LEU A 52 -27.58 10.10 3.16
CA LEU A 52 -28.35 11.17 3.79
C LEU A 52 -28.63 10.79 5.23
N PHE A 53 -28.37 11.71 6.15
CA PHE A 53 -28.66 11.54 7.56
C PHE A 53 -29.60 12.65 8.03
N LEU A 54 -30.52 12.32 8.93
CA LEU A 54 -31.31 13.33 9.62
C LEU A 54 -30.40 14.08 10.58
N ALA A 55 -30.30 15.39 10.41
CA ALA A 55 -29.46 16.24 11.23
C ALA A 55 -30.12 16.59 12.58
N LYS A 56 -30.77 15.61 13.23
CA LYS A 56 -31.25 15.69 14.61
C LYS A 56 -30.38 14.83 15.51
N THR A 57 -30.06 15.35 16.69
CA THR A 57 -29.44 14.55 17.75
C THR A 57 -30.21 14.71 19.05
N SER A 58 -30.19 13.67 19.88
CA SER A 58 -30.54 13.79 21.28
C SER A 58 -29.35 14.39 22.02
N LYS A 59 -29.44 15.63 22.50
CA LYS A 59 -28.44 16.13 23.44
C LYS A 59 -28.47 15.28 24.71
N LYS A 60 -27.41 14.52 24.97
CA LYS A 60 -26.99 14.23 26.34
C LYS A 60 -26.08 15.38 26.74
N GLU A 61 -26.59 16.36 27.47
CA GLU A 61 -25.71 17.29 28.17
C GLU A 61 -24.81 16.49 29.11
N PRO A 62 -23.51 16.80 29.22
CA PRO A 62 -22.70 16.30 30.32
C PRO A 62 -23.21 17.00 31.58
N LYS A 63 -24.15 16.35 32.28
CA LYS A 63 -24.47 16.75 33.64
C LYS A 63 -23.34 16.26 34.53
N GLU A 64 -22.59 17.20 35.09
CA GLU A 64 -22.07 17.02 36.44
C GLU A 64 -23.24 16.55 37.32
N GLU A 65 -22.93 15.59 38.18
CA GLU A 65 -23.82 14.82 39.05
C GLU A 65 -25.05 15.61 39.53
N GLU A 66 -26.20 15.37 38.89
CA GLU A 66 -27.50 15.35 39.58
C GLU A 66 -28.58 14.74 38.67
N GLU A 67 -29.26 13.72 39.21
CA GLU A 67 -30.35 13.00 38.58
C GLU A 67 -31.54 13.92 38.31
N ALA A 68 -31.57 14.50 37.10
CA ALA A 68 -32.81 15.01 36.54
C ALA A 68 -33.05 14.32 35.19
N LYS A 69 -34.06 13.44 35.17
CA LYS A 69 -34.66 12.84 33.98
C LYS A 69 -34.90 13.92 32.92
N SER A 70 -33.99 14.08 31.98
CA SER A 70 -34.24 14.91 30.80
C SER A 70 -35.06 14.08 29.83
N ASP A 71 -36.30 14.50 29.58
CA ASP A 71 -37.01 14.10 28.37
C ASP A 71 -36.11 14.49 27.20
N GLY A 72 -35.60 13.48 26.47
CA GLY A 72 -34.64 13.68 25.40
C GLY A 72 -35.26 14.48 24.26
N ARG A 73 -35.12 15.80 24.31
CA ARG A 73 -35.60 16.69 23.25
C ARG A 73 -34.62 16.61 22.09
N GLU A 74 -35.06 16.03 20.98
CA GLU A 74 -34.28 16.01 19.75
C GLU A 74 -34.18 17.44 19.19
N GLU A 75 -32.95 17.93 19.00
CA GLU A 75 -32.67 19.24 18.41
C GLU A 75 -32.03 19.09 17.03
N TRP A 76 -32.40 19.98 16.11
CA TRP A 76 -31.76 20.09 14.80
C TRP A 76 -30.37 20.72 14.95
N LEU A 77 -29.41 20.23 14.17
CA LEU A 77 -28.12 20.89 13.97
C LEU A 77 -28.35 22.29 13.39
N THR A 78 -27.63 23.30 13.87
CA THR A 78 -27.78 24.66 13.33
C THR A 78 -26.87 24.89 12.12
N GLN A 79 -27.21 25.87 11.27
CA GLN A 79 -26.33 26.29 10.17
C GLN A 79 -25.00 26.84 10.68
N LEU A 80 -24.97 27.43 11.87
CA LEU A 80 -23.75 27.92 12.51
C LEU A 80 -22.83 26.75 12.87
N ASP A 81 -23.36 25.68 13.47
CA ASP A 81 -22.60 24.47 13.78
C ASP A 81 -22.06 23.83 12.49
N ALA A 82 -22.89 23.77 11.45
CA ALA A 82 -22.47 23.24 10.15
C ALA A 82 -21.34 24.06 9.50
N ARG A 83 -21.32 25.39 9.69
CA ARG A 83 -20.25 26.29 9.20
C ARG A 83 -18.96 26.19 9.99
N GLN A 84 -19.03 25.84 11.28
CA GLN A 84 -17.86 25.52 12.09
C GLN A 84 -17.25 24.17 11.70
N GLY A 85 -18.01 23.35 10.98
CA GLY A 85 -17.58 22.10 10.36
C GLY A 85 -18.11 20.90 11.12
N VAL A 86 -18.74 19.97 10.39
CA VAL A 86 -19.20 18.69 10.91
C VAL A 86 -18.16 17.62 10.58
N SER A 87 -17.56 17.03 11.61
CA SER A 87 -16.43 16.09 11.49
C SER A 87 -16.84 14.66 11.13
N GLY A 88 -18.13 14.31 11.20
CA GLY A 88 -18.64 12.98 10.86
C GLY A 88 -20.15 12.83 11.03
N THR A 89 -20.65 11.61 10.82
CA THR A 89 -22.08 11.25 10.82
C THR A 89 -22.52 10.48 12.08
N SER A 90 -21.61 10.24 13.01
CA SER A 90 -21.88 9.58 14.29
C SER A 90 -22.95 10.31 15.10
N GLY A 91 -23.98 9.59 15.53
CA GLY A 91 -25.09 10.15 16.32
C GLY A 91 -26.28 10.67 15.50
N TYR A 92 -26.19 10.65 14.16
CA TYR A 92 -27.29 11.00 13.26
C TYR A 92 -27.95 9.75 12.66
N LYS A 93 -29.26 9.80 12.42
CA LYS A 93 -30.01 8.68 11.82
C LYS A 93 -29.80 8.63 10.30
N LEU A 94 -29.23 7.54 9.79
CA LEU A 94 -29.10 7.27 8.36
C LEU A 94 -30.46 6.97 7.71
N LEU A 95 -30.74 7.62 6.58
CA LEU A 95 -31.88 7.33 5.71
C LEU A 95 -31.51 6.19 4.76
N LEU A 96 -31.58 4.96 5.26
CA LEU A 96 -31.15 3.75 4.56
C LEU A 96 -32.08 3.38 3.40
N ASN A 97 -33.39 3.37 3.66
CA ASN A 97 -34.39 2.90 2.71
C ASN A 97 -34.79 4.02 1.75
N THR A 98 -34.43 3.86 0.47
CA THR A 98 -34.64 4.89 -0.56
C THR A 98 -36.10 5.08 -0.96
N ASP A 99 -36.96 4.08 -0.71
CA ASP A 99 -38.38 4.09 -1.03
C ASP A 99 -39.27 4.70 0.07
N GLU A 100 -38.72 5.02 1.24
CA GLU A 100 -39.47 5.67 2.31
C GLU A 100 -39.89 7.10 1.92
N VAL A 101 -41.06 7.50 2.41
CA VAL A 101 -41.62 8.83 2.15
C VAL A 101 -41.04 9.84 3.13
N LEU A 102 -40.71 11.05 2.67
CA LEU A 102 -40.02 12.07 3.47
C LEU A 102 -40.74 12.40 4.80
N ARG A 103 -42.06 12.53 4.78
CA ARG A 103 -42.85 12.76 5.99
C ARG A 103 -42.74 11.65 7.05
N ASP A 104 -42.57 10.40 6.61
CA ASP A 104 -42.51 9.22 7.49
C ASP A 104 -41.13 9.08 8.13
N VAL A 105 -40.09 9.64 7.49
CA VAL A 105 -38.73 9.72 8.05
C VAL A 105 -38.49 10.99 8.86
N GLY A 106 -39.52 11.78 9.15
CA GLY A 106 -39.43 12.97 10.02
C GLY A 106 -39.15 14.29 9.30
N LEU A 107 -39.18 14.31 7.96
CA LEU A 107 -39.09 15.51 7.13
C LEU A 107 -40.50 15.94 6.67
N ARG A 108 -41.35 16.34 7.62
CA ARG A 108 -42.75 16.73 7.38
C ARG A 108 -42.97 18.22 7.56
N SER A 109 -43.95 18.79 6.85
CA SER A 109 -44.39 20.16 7.07
C SER A 109 -44.78 20.42 8.53
N GLY A 110 -44.42 21.58 9.07
CA GLY A 110 -44.60 21.95 10.49
C GLY A 110 -43.67 21.24 11.49
N GLY A 111 -42.82 20.30 11.04
CA GLY A 111 -41.87 19.56 11.88
C GLY A 111 -40.40 19.98 11.73
N LEU A 112 -40.14 21.06 11.00
CA LEU A 112 -38.81 21.46 10.53
C LEU A 112 -38.09 22.48 11.43
N GLY A 113 -38.56 22.71 12.65
CA GLY A 113 -37.85 23.56 13.62
C GLY A 113 -37.74 25.02 13.17
N GLU A 114 -38.86 25.62 12.74
CA GLU A 114 -38.89 26.99 12.23
C GLU A 114 -38.41 28.00 13.28
N VAL A 115 -37.38 28.76 12.93
CA VAL A 115 -36.85 29.85 13.75
C VAL A 115 -37.25 31.22 13.20
N GLY A 116 -37.33 32.22 14.07
CA GLY A 116 -37.66 33.61 13.71
C GLY A 116 -36.60 34.26 12.80
N PRO A 117 -36.94 35.38 12.12
CA PRO A 117 -36.03 36.04 11.17
C PRO A 117 -34.68 36.44 11.77
N ALA A 118 -34.66 36.92 13.02
CA ALA A 118 -33.44 37.34 13.72
C ALA A 118 -32.50 36.16 14.01
N GLU A 119 -33.05 35.02 14.45
CA GLU A 119 -32.28 33.80 14.72
C GLU A 119 -31.74 33.18 13.44
N ARG A 120 -32.55 33.22 12.37
CA ARG A 120 -32.12 32.78 11.03
C ARG A 120 -30.96 33.62 10.51
N ALA A 121 -31.02 34.94 10.67
CA ALA A 121 -29.92 35.85 10.30
C ALA A 121 -28.65 35.58 11.12
N ALA A 122 -28.78 35.16 12.38
CA ALA A 122 -27.69 34.73 13.23
C ALA A 122 -27.15 33.32 12.92
N GLY A 123 -27.67 32.63 11.89
CA GLY A 123 -27.24 31.28 11.51
C GLY A 123 -27.78 30.17 12.42
N LYS A 124 -28.74 30.46 13.31
CA LYS A 124 -29.39 29.46 14.18
C LYS A 124 -30.50 28.68 13.47
N GLY A 125 -30.66 28.86 12.15
CA GLY A 125 -31.59 28.08 11.35
C GLY A 125 -31.21 26.59 11.34
N PRO A 126 -32.20 25.69 11.25
CA PRO A 126 -31.95 24.26 11.25
C PRO A 126 -31.33 23.80 9.93
N VAL A 127 -30.38 22.87 10.05
CA VAL A 127 -29.98 21.94 9.01
C VAL A 127 -30.84 20.70 9.20
N HIS A 128 -31.53 20.27 8.16
CA HIS A 128 -32.42 19.11 8.23
C HIS A 128 -31.69 17.83 7.81
N ILE A 129 -30.78 17.97 6.85
CA ILE A 129 -30.07 16.84 6.26
C ILE A 129 -28.57 17.06 6.32
N LEU A 130 -27.88 16.06 6.83
CA LEU A 130 -26.44 15.95 6.71
C LEU A 130 -26.14 15.00 5.55
N VAL A 131 -25.41 15.52 4.56
CA VAL A 131 -25.06 14.82 3.33
C VAL A 131 -23.64 14.35 3.45
N GLU A 132 -23.46 13.04 3.50
CA GLU A 132 -22.16 12.44 3.28
C GLU A 132 -22.07 12.14 1.79
N VAL A 133 -21.37 13.04 1.09
CA VAL A 133 -20.88 12.75 -0.25
C VAL A 133 -19.86 11.63 -0.09
N PRO A 134 -19.80 10.63 -0.98
CA PRO A 134 -18.70 9.69 -0.98
C PRO A 134 -17.41 10.49 -0.92
N GLY A 135 -16.71 10.41 0.21
CA GLY A 135 -15.37 10.93 0.26
C GLY A 135 -14.63 10.34 -0.93
N SER A 136 -13.77 11.14 -1.54
CA SER A 136 -12.76 10.68 -2.50
C SER A 136 -11.96 9.44 -1.99
N CYS A 137 -12.04 9.14 -0.69
CA CYS A 137 -12.04 7.79 -0.12
C CYS A 137 -13.04 7.67 1.04
N ALA A 138 -14.00 6.74 1.00
CA ALA A 138 -14.72 6.31 2.20
C ALA A 138 -13.83 5.35 3.00
N TRP A 139 -13.11 5.88 3.99
CA TRP A 139 -12.31 5.07 4.91
C TRP A 139 -13.20 4.19 5.76
N LYS A 140 -13.06 2.87 5.63
CA LYS A 140 -13.72 1.89 6.48
C LYS A 140 -12.82 1.55 7.65
N LEU A 141 -13.30 1.72 8.87
CA LEU A 141 -12.63 1.23 10.06
C LEU A 141 -12.60 -0.30 10.04
N ALA A 142 -11.45 -0.90 10.32
CA ALA A 142 -11.33 -2.35 10.46
C ALA A 142 -11.86 -2.79 11.82
N ASP A 143 -12.55 -3.93 11.86
CA ASP A 143 -13.11 -4.47 13.11
C ASP A 143 -12.01 -4.88 14.10
N ALA A 144 -10.88 -5.37 13.58
CA ALA A 144 -9.74 -5.79 14.37
C ALA A 144 -8.81 -4.61 14.70
N LYS A 145 -8.50 -4.45 16.00
CA LYS A 145 -7.45 -3.55 16.48
C LYS A 145 -6.09 -4.00 15.98
N CYS A 146 -5.30 -3.06 15.51
CA CYS A 146 -3.96 -3.26 14.98
C CYS A 146 -2.97 -2.38 15.75
N PRO A 147 -2.58 -2.75 17.00
CA PRO A 147 -1.58 -2.03 17.79
C PRO A 147 -0.21 -1.94 17.08
N LEU A 148 0.77 -1.29 17.69
CA LEU A 148 2.14 -1.31 17.15
C LEU A 148 2.63 -2.76 16.99
N LEU A 149 3.15 -3.10 15.81
CA LEU A 149 3.75 -4.41 15.60
C LEU A 149 5.07 -4.49 16.36
N ALA A 150 5.10 -5.28 17.43
CA ALA A 150 6.29 -5.54 18.21
C ALA A 150 7.12 -6.67 17.59
N PHE A 151 8.43 -6.54 17.66
CA PHE A 151 9.36 -7.59 17.23
C PHE A 151 10.22 -8.01 18.40
N ASP A 152 10.46 -9.32 18.52
CA ASP A 152 11.51 -9.84 19.38
C ASP A 152 12.85 -9.69 18.66
N PRO A 153 13.80 -8.88 19.18
CA PRO A 153 15.12 -8.70 18.55
C PRO A 153 15.92 -10.00 18.43
N LYS A 154 15.58 -11.04 19.19
CA LYS A 154 16.24 -12.35 19.15
C LYS A 154 15.58 -13.32 18.17
N SER A 155 14.36 -13.03 17.74
CA SER A 155 13.65 -13.89 16.79
C SER A 155 14.19 -13.68 15.38
N PRO A 156 14.54 -14.76 14.65
CA PRO A 156 14.91 -14.66 13.25
C PRO A 156 13.69 -14.50 12.32
N ILE A 157 12.47 -14.47 12.88
CA ILE A 157 11.23 -14.32 12.13
C ILE A 157 10.37 -13.18 12.66
N ILE A 158 9.59 -12.59 11.77
CA ILE A 158 8.55 -11.60 12.05
C ILE A 158 7.21 -12.17 11.61
N ARG A 159 6.22 -12.11 12.51
CA ARG A 159 4.83 -12.42 12.19
C ARG A 159 4.03 -11.13 12.03
N ILE A 160 3.42 -10.95 10.87
CA ILE A 160 2.42 -9.91 10.63
C ILE A 160 1.05 -10.59 10.71
N PRO A 161 0.23 -10.29 11.73
CA PRO A 161 -1.09 -10.89 11.83
C PRO A 161 -1.96 -10.57 10.62
N LYS A 162 -2.84 -11.49 10.24
CA LYS A 162 -3.76 -11.34 9.11
C LYS A 162 -4.53 -10.02 9.14
N ALA A 163 -5.02 -9.63 10.31
CA ALA A 163 -5.73 -8.37 10.53
C ALA A 163 -4.94 -7.13 10.08
N TYR A 164 -3.61 -7.14 10.15
CA TYR A 164 -2.77 -6.05 9.63
C TYR A 164 -2.67 -6.12 8.12
N ALA A 165 -2.36 -7.30 7.57
CA ALA A 165 -2.05 -7.49 6.16
C ALA A 165 -3.27 -7.44 5.23
N GLU A 166 -4.49 -7.62 5.72
CA GLU A 166 -5.70 -7.53 4.89
C GLU A 166 -5.81 -6.17 4.17
N GLY A 167 -5.98 -6.19 2.85
CA GLY A 167 -6.04 -4.98 2.01
C GLY A 167 -4.67 -4.40 1.61
N SER A 168 -3.56 -4.99 2.05
CA SER A 168 -2.20 -4.53 1.70
C SER A 168 -1.75 -4.95 0.30
N GLY A 169 -2.43 -5.95 -0.29
CA GLY A 169 -2.01 -6.56 -1.56
C GLY A 169 -0.91 -7.62 -1.42
N LEU A 170 -0.46 -7.91 -0.20
CA LEU A 170 0.42 -9.04 0.09
C LEU A 170 -0.34 -10.37 0.00
N TYR A 171 0.41 -11.47 -0.16
CA TYR A 171 -0.13 -12.80 0.08
C TYR A 171 -0.28 -12.98 1.60
N VAL A 172 -1.45 -13.43 2.06
CA VAL A 172 -1.79 -13.55 3.48
C VAL A 172 -2.38 -14.93 3.71
N GLY A 173 -1.66 -15.77 4.44
CA GLY A 173 -2.13 -17.09 4.86
C GLY A 173 -3.13 -16.99 6.03
N GLU A 174 -3.58 -18.14 6.53
CA GLU A 174 -4.48 -18.19 7.69
C GLU A 174 -3.86 -17.55 8.93
N ASP A 175 -2.57 -17.82 9.17
CA ASP A 175 -1.79 -17.28 10.29
C ASP A 175 -1.23 -15.87 10.05
N GLY A 176 -1.58 -15.24 8.92
CA GLY A 176 -1.00 -13.97 8.48
C GLY A 176 0.20 -14.14 7.56
N VAL A 177 1.22 -13.29 7.74
CA VAL A 177 2.46 -13.31 6.94
C VAL A 177 3.64 -13.57 7.87
N VAL A 178 4.47 -14.56 7.53
CA VAL A 178 5.72 -14.85 8.23
C VAL A 178 6.90 -14.42 7.35
N LEU A 179 7.77 -13.57 7.89
CA LEU A 179 8.95 -13.06 7.22
C LEU A 179 10.20 -13.51 7.97
N TYR A 180 11.15 -14.13 7.26
CA TYR A 180 12.46 -14.44 7.81
C TYR A 180 13.41 -13.24 7.68
N LEU A 181 14.08 -12.89 8.77
CA LEU A 181 14.98 -11.73 8.91
C LEU A 181 16.39 -12.03 8.37
N ARG A 182 16.49 -12.33 7.07
CA ARG A 182 17.79 -12.43 6.39
C ARG A 182 18.48 -11.08 6.32
N LYS A 183 19.79 -11.11 6.03
CA LYS A 183 20.66 -9.93 5.96
C LYS A 183 20.05 -8.76 5.16
N ASP A 184 19.57 -9.00 3.93
CA ASP A 184 18.97 -7.96 3.10
C ASP A 184 17.75 -7.29 3.74
N VAL A 185 16.95 -8.00 4.55
CA VAL A 185 15.79 -7.41 5.24
C VAL A 185 16.26 -6.44 6.32
N GLN A 186 17.32 -6.80 7.05
CA GLN A 186 17.91 -5.94 8.07
C GLN A 186 18.54 -4.68 7.44
N GLU A 187 19.18 -4.83 6.29
CA GLU A 187 19.72 -3.70 5.51
C GLU A 187 18.61 -2.81 4.94
N GLU A 188 17.50 -3.39 4.44
CA GLU A 188 16.32 -2.64 3.99
C GLU A 188 15.75 -1.78 5.13
N TRP A 189 15.63 -2.36 6.33
CA TRP A 189 15.13 -1.67 7.51
C TRP A 189 16.08 -0.57 7.99
N THR A 190 17.39 -0.78 7.86
CA THR A 190 18.39 0.25 8.13
C THR A 190 18.25 1.42 7.15
N ALA A 191 18.04 1.13 5.86
CA ALA A 191 17.80 2.16 4.85
C ALA A 191 16.47 2.90 5.08
N LEU A 192 15.41 2.19 5.45
CA LEU A 192 14.12 2.76 5.85
C LEU A 192 14.26 3.69 7.04
N TRP A 193 14.95 3.24 8.09
CA TRP A 193 15.24 4.06 9.27
C TRP A 193 15.94 5.37 8.89
N LYS A 194 17.04 5.24 8.15
CA LYS A 194 17.87 6.36 7.71
C LYS A 194 17.11 7.35 6.82
N SER A 195 16.37 6.87 5.82
CA SER A 195 15.63 7.72 4.88
C SER A 195 14.37 8.33 5.48
N VAL A 196 13.54 7.51 6.14
CA VAL A 196 12.21 7.90 6.61
C VAL A 196 12.33 8.72 7.89
N VAL A 197 13.19 8.30 8.81
CA VAL A 197 13.29 8.94 10.14
C VAL A 197 14.36 10.03 10.15
N GLN A 198 15.53 9.81 9.54
CA GLN A 198 16.68 10.70 9.76
C GLN A 198 16.94 11.74 8.66
N SER A 199 16.64 11.47 7.38
CA SER A 199 17.14 12.30 6.26
C SER A 199 16.07 12.97 5.38
N TYR A 200 14.80 12.91 5.78
CA TYR A 200 13.64 13.43 5.02
C TYR A 200 13.51 12.88 3.59
N ALA A 201 14.34 11.91 3.20
CA ALA A 201 14.52 11.47 1.82
C ALA A 201 13.36 10.60 1.33
N THR A 202 13.16 10.56 0.01
CA THR A 202 12.33 9.53 -0.59
C THR A 202 13.16 8.27 -0.77
N LEU A 203 12.73 7.15 -0.17
CA LEU A 203 13.40 5.87 -0.36
C LEU A 203 12.74 5.07 -1.47
N TRP A 204 13.55 4.56 -2.39
CA TRP A 204 13.15 3.58 -3.39
C TRP A 204 13.68 2.21 -3.00
N ILE A 205 12.80 1.23 -2.86
CA ILE A 205 13.13 -0.17 -2.61
C ILE A 205 12.84 -0.95 -3.91
N VAL A 206 13.90 -1.48 -4.52
CA VAL A 206 13.82 -2.18 -5.81
C VAL A 206 14.37 -3.59 -5.72
N GLY A 207 13.97 -4.45 -6.65
CA GLY A 207 14.52 -5.80 -6.78
C GLY A 207 13.65 -6.71 -7.66
N PRO A 208 14.09 -7.95 -7.90
CA PRO A 208 13.33 -8.94 -8.66
C PRO A 208 11.96 -9.25 -8.02
N PRO A 209 10.95 -9.64 -8.79
CA PRO A 209 9.65 -10.02 -8.21
C PRO A 209 9.78 -11.24 -7.31
N GLY A 210 9.07 -11.23 -6.17
CA GLY A 210 9.02 -12.39 -5.26
C GLY A 210 10.16 -12.49 -4.24
N THR A 211 11.05 -11.50 -4.13
CA THR A 211 12.17 -11.54 -3.16
C THR A 211 11.81 -11.18 -1.71
N GLY A 212 10.60 -10.64 -1.46
CA GLY A 212 10.13 -10.28 -0.11
C GLY A 212 10.04 -8.77 0.20
N LYS A 213 10.45 -7.89 -0.72
CA LYS A 213 10.44 -6.40 -0.54
C LYS A 213 9.17 -5.85 0.09
N SER A 214 8.01 -6.17 -0.50
CA SER A 214 6.73 -5.65 -0.04
C SER A 214 6.40 -6.13 1.37
N CYS A 215 6.74 -7.37 1.73
CA CYS A 215 6.54 -7.91 3.08
C CYS A 215 7.47 -7.23 4.09
N ALA A 216 8.75 -7.03 3.75
CA ALA A 216 9.73 -6.36 4.60
C ALA A 216 9.37 -4.89 4.87
N ALA A 217 9.01 -4.15 3.82
CA ALA A 217 8.58 -2.76 3.93
C ALA A 217 7.26 -2.63 4.71
N PHE A 218 6.32 -3.56 4.52
CA PHE A 218 5.05 -3.55 5.25
C PHE A 218 5.25 -3.86 6.74
N ALA A 219 6.11 -4.82 7.08
CA ALA A 219 6.47 -5.10 8.48
C ALA A 219 7.01 -3.84 9.17
N PHE A 220 7.96 -3.14 8.53
CA PHE A 220 8.48 -1.87 9.03
C PHE A 220 7.39 -0.79 9.14
N ALA A 221 6.50 -0.68 8.14
CA ALA A 221 5.38 0.26 8.17
C ALA A 221 4.47 0.03 9.40
N CYS A 222 4.22 -1.23 9.76
CA CYS A 222 3.43 -1.59 10.94
C CYS A 222 4.12 -1.27 12.29
N SER A 223 5.44 -1.06 12.30
CA SER A 223 6.22 -0.76 13.51
C SER A 223 6.67 0.69 13.65
N LEU A 224 6.40 1.55 12.66
CA LEU A 224 6.97 2.89 12.61
C LEU A 224 6.32 3.89 13.59
N ARG A 225 5.11 3.60 14.09
CA ARG A 225 4.24 4.61 14.75
C ARG A 225 4.77 5.25 16.04
N ARG A 226 5.85 4.75 16.65
CA ARG A 226 6.41 5.27 17.94
C ARG A 226 7.87 5.70 17.90
N VAL A 227 8.53 5.58 16.76
CA VAL A 227 9.99 5.74 16.74
C VAL A 227 10.34 7.20 16.43
N GLY A 228 10.45 8.01 17.48
CA GLY A 228 10.83 9.42 17.38
C GLY A 228 10.14 10.35 18.39
N GLY A 229 10.50 10.23 19.68
CA GLY A 229 10.44 11.36 20.62
C GLY A 229 9.11 12.10 20.86
N GLY A 230 7.95 11.49 20.58
CA GLY A 230 6.64 12.02 21.01
C GLY A 230 5.59 12.18 19.90
N GLU A 231 5.98 12.18 18.62
CA GLU A 231 5.03 12.39 17.51
C GLU A 231 4.55 11.05 16.91
N GLN A 232 3.23 10.82 16.89
CA GLN A 232 2.63 9.61 16.30
C GLN A 232 2.54 9.74 14.77
N TRP A 233 3.43 9.05 14.05
CA TRP A 233 3.37 8.97 12.59
C TRP A 233 2.10 8.23 12.13
N LYS A 234 1.30 8.87 11.27
CA LYS A 234 0.32 8.19 10.43
C LYS A 234 1.04 7.44 9.32
N VAL A 235 0.70 6.18 9.14
CA VAL A 235 1.29 5.34 8.10
C VAL A 235 0.23 5.01 7.07
N VAL A 236 0.48 5.39 5.82
CA VAL A 236 -0.41 5.13 4.70
C VAL A 236 0.26 4.15 3.76
N TRP A 237 -0.38 3.02 3.50
CA TRP A 237 0.08 2.02 2.55
C TRP A 237 -0.83 2.01 1.33
N ILE A 238 -0.26 2.28 0.16
CA ILE A 238 -0.97 2.30 -1.13
C ILE A 238 -0.48 1.13 -1.97
N HIS A 239 -1.35 0.16 -2.23
CA HIS A 239 -1.05 -0.95 -3.12
C HIS A 239 -1.52 -0.66 -4.56
N CYS A 240 -0.54 -0.58 -5.47
CA CYS A 240 -0.72 -0.39 -6.91
C CYS A 240 -0.85 -1.73 -7.63
N SER A 241 -2.01 -2.37 -7.52
CA SER A 241 -2.23 -3.68 -8.16
C SER A 241 -2.04 -3.63 -9.68
N LYS A 242 -1.41 -4.67 -10.23
CA LYS A 242 -1.31 -4.89 -11.69
C LYS A 242 -2.63 -5.37 -12.30
N ARG A 243 -3.50 -5.99 -11.50
CA ARG A 243 -4.77 -6.57 -11.96
C ARG A 243 -5.94 -5.61 -11.81
N SER A 244 -5.78 -4.54 -11.03
CA SER A 244 -6.85 -3.56 -10.78
C SER A 244 -6.49 -2.17 -11.27
N ARG A 245 -7.51 -1.46 -11.77
CA ARG A 245 -7.42 -0.02 -12.06
C ARG A 245 -7.57 0.84 -10.80
N LEU A 246 -7.97 0.24 -9.68
CA LEU A 246 -8.13 0.88 -8.40
C LEU A 246 -6.85 0.74 -7.56
N LEU A 247 -6.65 1.70 -6.66
CA LEU A 247 -5.66 1.65 -5.60
C LEU A 247 -6.34 1.11 -4.34
N SER A 248 -5.71 0.17 -3.67
CA SER A 248 -6.10 -0.28 -2.33
C SER A 248 -5.23 0.44 -1.31
N CYS A 249 -5.84 0.99 -0.28
CA CYS A 249 -5.11 1.80 0.70
C CYS A 249 -5.43 1.37 2.12
N ILE A 250 -4.40 1.36 2.96
CA ILE A 250 -4.52 1.21 4.41
C ILE A 250 -4.02 2.51 5.05
N LEU A 251 -4.75 3.00 6.05
CA LEU A 251 -4.32 4.05 6.96
C LEU A 251 -4.21 3.45 8.35
N PHE A 252 -3.00 3.53 8.88
CA PHE A 252 -2.67 3.22 10.24
C PHE A 252 -2.53 4.54 11.01
N SER A 253 -3.47 4.83 11.91
CA SER A 253 -3.48 6.02 12.78
C SER A 253 -3.68 5.65 14.25
N GLY A 254 -3.37 6.59 15.16
CA GLY A 254 -3.47 6.36 16.60
C GLY A 254 -2.64 5.18 17.10
N ASP A 255 -3.02 4.64 18.25
CA ASP A 255 -2.31 3.51 18.87
C ASP A 255 -2.64 2.16 18.20
N ASP A 256 -3.88 1.96 17.75
CA ASP A 256 -4.35 0.66 17.23
C ASP A 256 -5.33 0.74 16.05
N GLU A 257 -5.64 1.92 15.51
CA GLU A 257 -6.66 2.03 14.46
C GLU A 257 -6.12 1.63 13.09
N LYS A 258 -6.86 0.78 12.39
CA LYS A 258 -6.64 0.50 10.97
C LYS A 258 -7.88 0.91 10.18
N ARG A 259 -7.68 1.69 9.13
CA ARG A 259 -8.73 2.03 8.15
C ARG A 259 -8.31 1.57 6.77
N THR A 260 -9.28 1.21 5.94
CA THR A 260 -9.02 0.80 4.56
C THR A 260 -9.93 1.56 3.59
N CYS A 261 -9.45 1.84 2.39
CA CYS A 261 -10.29 2.33 1.31
C CYS A 261 -9.78 1.83 -0.04
N THR A 262 -10.64 1.89 -1.05
CA THR A 262 -10.27 1.55 -2.42
C THR A 262 -10.83 2.61 -3.36
N PHE A 263 -10.01 3.13 -4.26
CA PHE A 263 -10.37 4.30 -5.07
C PHE A 263 -9.65 4.34 -6.41
N LYS A 264 -10.14 5.15 -7.34
CA LYS A 264 -9.49 5.36 -8.64
C LYS A 264 -8.22 6.20 -8.45
N ARG A 265 -7.16 5.91 -9.20
CA ARG A 265 -5.90 6.68 -9.18
C ARG A 265 -6.08 8.20 -9.28
N SER A 266 -7.10 8.68 -9.99
CA SER A 266 -7.40 10.12 -10.13
C SER A 266 -7.79 10.81 -8.83
N LEU A 267 -8.27 10.08 -7.83
CA LEU A 267 -8.71 10.61 -6.54
C LEU A 267 -7.57 10.66 -5.50
N LEU A 268 -6.37 10.18 -5.85
CA LEU A 268 -5.25 10.11 -4.90
C LEU A 268 -4.89 11.47 -4.33
N GLU A 269 -4.94 12.54 -5.15
CA GLU A 269 -4.61 13.87 -4.67
C GLU A 269 -5.55 14.31 -3.53
N ASP A 270 -6.83 13.95 -3.61
CA ASP A 270 -7.82 14.30 -2.59
C ASP A 270 -7.62 13.47 -1.31
N VAL A 271 -7.25 12.19 -1.46
CA VAL A 271 -6.86 11.34 -0.32
C VAL A 271 -5.61 11.89 0.37
N LEU A 272 -4.61 12.35 -0.39
CA LEU A 272 -3.40 12.94 0.16
C LEU A 272 -3.67 14.26 0.89
N LYS A 273 -4.58 15.09 0.37
CA LYS A 273 -5.01 16.35 1.02
C LYS A 273 -5.72 16.13 2.36
N SER A 274 -6.30 14.94 2.61
CA SER A 274 -6.88 14.64 3.92
C SER A 274 -5.86 14.22 4.99
N LEU A 275 -4.58 14.07 4.63
CA LEU A 275 -3.50 13.61 5.51
C LEU A 275 -2.64 14.80 5.96
N ASN A 276 -3.17 15.63 6.86
CA ASN A 276 -2.53 16.89 7.28
C ASN A 276 -1.53 16.77 8.45
N ASP A 277 -1.30 15.56 8.97
CA ASP A 277 -0.39 15.31 10.11
C ASP A 277 0.94 14.67 9.66
N TYR A 278 1.82 14.38 10.62
CA TYR A 278 3.05 13.59 10.42
C TYR A 278 2.72 12.27 9.74
N THR A 279 3.03 12.15 8.45
CA THR A 279 2.54 11.05 7.62
C THR A 279 3.66 10.48 6.75
N VAL A 280 3.74 9.14 6.73
CA VAL A 280 4.58 8.38 5.80
C VAL A 280 3.69 7.65 4.81
N VAL A 281 3.93 7.86 3.51
CA VAL A 281 3.23 7.16 2.44
C VAL A 281 4.15 6.10 1.84
N PHE A 282 3.78 4.84 1.99
CA PHE A 282 4.34 3.70 1.29
C PHE A 282 3.55 3.44 0.01
N ILE A 283 4.25 3.31 -1.12
CA ILE A 283 3.67 2.99 -2.43
C ILE A 283 4.21 1.63 -2.85
N ASP A 284 3.38 0.59 -2.75
CA ASP A 284 3.75 -0.77 -3.12
C ASP A 284 3.25 -1.15 -4.51
N GLY A 285 4.02 -1.97 -5.22
CA GLY A 285 3.68 -2.44 -6.57
C GLY A 285 3.76 -1.36 -7.66
N TYR A 286 4.52 -0.28 -7.40
CA TYR A 286 4.69 0.84 -8.32
C TYR A 286 5.17 0.42 -9.71
N VAL A 287 4.62 1.05 -10.76
CA VAL A 287 5.09 0.91 -12.14
C VAL A 287 5.17 2.27 -12.82
N LYS A 288 6.38 2.72 -13.17
CA LYS A 288 6.67 4.06 -13.70
C LYS A 288 5.73 4.46 -14.85
N ASP A 289 5.70 3.71 -15.94
CA ASP A 289 4.90 4.05 -17.12
C ASP A 289 3.39 4.21 -16.81
N ARG A 290 2.89 3.48 -15.81
CA ARG A 290 1.47 3.46 -15.43
C ARG A 290 1.13 4.49 -14.35
N ASP A 291 2.02 4.62 -13.38
CA ASP A 291 1.74 5.24 -12.09
C ASP A 291 2.50 6.57 -11.88
N GLU A 292 3.49 6.93 -12.72
CA GLU A 292 4.28 8.17 -12.54
C GLU A 292 3.40 9.41 -12.48
N ARG A 293 2.55 9.63 -13.50
CA ARG A 293 1.69 10.83 -13.55
C ARG A 293 0.54 10.80 -12.55
N LYS A 294 0.03 9.62 -12.21
CA LYS A 294 -1.23 9.47 -11.46
C LYS A 294 -1.04 9.11 -9.99
N VAL A 295 0.14 8.63 -9.62
CA VAL A 295 0.47 8.21 -8.25
C VAL A 295 1.69 8.97 -7.75
N MET A 296 2.83 8.81 -8.42
CA MET A 296 4.09 9.40 -7.94
C MET A 296 4.07 10.92 -7.96
N TRP A 297 3.56 11.53 -9.04
CA TRP A 297 3.48 12.98 -9.17
C TRP A 297 2.64 13.62 -8.05
N PRO A 298 1.38 13.19 -7.80
CA PRO A 298 0.62 13.67 -6.63
C PRO A 298 1.35 13.50 -5.30
N CYS A 299 1.97 12.34 -5.05
CA CYS A 299 2.72 12.10 -3.81
C CYS A 299 3.91 13.07 -3.68
N ARG A 300 4.69 13.29 -4.75
CA ARG A 300 5.81 14.26 -4.76
C ARG A 300 5.32 15.68 -4.45
N GLN A 301 4.21 16.11 -5.05
CA GLN A 301 3.63 17.44 -4.77
C GLN A 301 3.14 17.56 -3.33
N TRP A 302 2.51 16.51 -2.79
CA TRP A 302 2.08 16.44 -1.40
C TRP A 302 3.27 16.54 -0.43
N ARG A 303 4.35 15.79 -0.65
CA ARG A 303 5.58 15.86 0.15
C ARG A 303 6.26 17.23 0.06
N LYS A 304 6.37 17.82 -1.13
CA LYS A 304 7.06 19.11 -1.34
C LYS A 304 6.49 20.25 -0.52
N LYS A 305 5.18 20.22 -0.21
CA LYS A 305 4.52 21.23 0.62
C LYS A 305 5.02 21.23 2.07
N GLU A 306 5.36 20.07 2.65
CA GLU A 306 5.79 19.93 4.06
C GLU A 306 6.81 18.78 4.20
N LYS A 307 8.03 19.00 3.71
CA LYS A 307 9.08 17.96 3.68
C LYS A 307 9.44 17.43 5.07
N GLU A 308 9.29 18.25 6.11
CA GLU A 308 9.60 17.90 7.49
C GLU A 308 8.59 16.90 8.10
N ARG A 309 7.33 16.97 7.67
CA ARG A 309 6.22 16.15 8.21
C ARG A 309 5.78 15.02 7.29
N ARG A 310 6.24 15.03 6.02
CA ARG A 310 5.77 14.09 4.99
C ARG A 310 6.93 13.27 4.43
N ARG A 311 6.77 11.95 4.42
CA ARG A 311 7.75 11.00 3.88
C ARG A 311 7.13 10.13 2.80
N ILE A 312 7.97 9.66 1.87
CA ILE A 312 7.55 8.74 0.81
C ILE A 312 8.54 7.59 0.76
N VAL A 313 8.00 6.38 0.75
CA VAL A 313 8.72 5.15 0.43
C VAL A 313 8.05 4.52 -0.77
N VAL A 314 8.84 4.09 -1.76
CA VAL A 314 8.32 3.44 -2.96
C VAL A 314 8.92 2.05 -3.08
N VAL A 315 8.07 1.03 -3.07
CA VAL A 315 8.43 -0.37 -3.27
C VAL A 315 8.03 -0.77 -4.68
N SER A 316 9.04 -1.11 -5.48
CA SER A 316 8.88 -1.37 -6.90
C SER A 316 9.66 -2.60 -7.34
N SER A 317 9.24 -3.23 -8.42
CA SER A 317 10.11 -4.18 -9.10
C SER A 317 11.14 -3.40 -9.92
N MET A 318 12.39 -3.84 -9.97
CA MET A 318 13.47 -3.09 -10.63
C MET A 318 13.13 -2.70 -12.09
N VAL A 319 12.54 -3.62 -12.83
CA VAL A 319 12.06 -3.47 -14.21
C VAL A 319 10.91 -2.48 -14.38
N SER A 320 10.18 -2.20 -13.31
CA SER A 320 9.07 -1.25 -13.30
C SER A 320 9.55 0.20 -13.27
N MET A 321 10.86 0.44 -13.17
CA MET A 321 11.48 1.78 -13.06
C MET A 321 11.82 2.41 -14.43
N GLY A 322 11.66 1.68 -15.53
CA GLY A 322 11.80 2.18 -16.91
C GLY A 322 13.26 2.43 -17.34
N LYS A 323 13.47 2.63 -18.66
CA LYS A 323 14.80 2.74 -19.29
C LYS A 323 15.65 3.92 -18.81
N ASP A 324 15.02 5.00 -18.38
CA ASP A 324 15.72 6.20 -17.89
C ASP A 324 16.07 6.11 -16.39
N TRP A 325 15.88 4.94 -15.77
CA TRP A 325 16.27 4.73 -14.38
C TRP A 325 17.78 4.75 -14.25
N ARG A 326 18.29 5.64 -13.40
CA ARG A 326 19.72 5.90 -13.22
C ARG A 326 20.12 5.67 -11.77
N PRO A 327 20.39 4.40 -11.37
CA PRO A 327 20.78 4.05 -10.00
C PRO A 327 21.97 4.86 -9.46
N ASP A 328 22.85 5.35 -10.35
CA ASP A 328 24.06 6.14 -10.07
C ASP A 328 23.75 7.48 -9.41
N LEU A 329 22.55 8.00 -9.66
CA LEU A 329 22.12 9.28 -9.11
C LEU A 329 21.64 9.15 -7.66
N TYR A 330 21.43 7.92 -7.19
CA TYR A 330 20.97 7.59 -5.84
C TYR A 330 22.16 7.13 -4.99
N ARG A 331 22.91 8.09 -4.42
CA ARG A 331 23.99 7.75 -3.47
C ARG A 331 23.43 7.63 -2.06
N ASP A 332 24.23 7.00 -1.20
CA ASP A 332 23.93 6.96 0.23
C ASP A 332 23.92 8.37 0.82
N ILE A 333 22.77 8.75 1.36
CA ILE A 333 22.59 10.06 2.00
C ILE A 333 23.26 10.00 3.38
N PRO A 334 24.14 10.91 3.79
CA PRO A 334 24.67 10.93 5.17
C PRO A 334 23.55 11.13 6.20
N SER A 335 23.62 10.49 7.36
CA SER A 335 22.68 10.75 8.46
C SER A 335 22.81 12.21 8.92
N ILE A 336 21.68 12.90 9.13
CA ILE A 336 21.64 14.27 9.68
C ILE A 336 21.73 14.23 11.22
N ALA A 337 21.46 13.08 11.84
CA ALA A 337 21.58 12.95 13.28
C ALA A 337 23.06 12.83 13.68
N PRO A 338 23.57 13.68 14.59
CA PRO A 338 24.89 13.46 15.16
C PRO A 338 24.89 12.09 15.83
N SER A 339 25.84 11.25 15.43
CA SER A 339 26.14 10.01 16.11
C SER A 339 26.68 10.35 17.50
N SER A 340 25.79 10.45 18.49
CA SER A 340 26.21 10.45 19.89
C SER A 340 25.13 9.84 20.77
N LEU A 341 25.22 8.52 20.96
CA LEU A 341 25.23 8.04 22.34
C LEU A 341 26.67 7.94 22.91
N GLU A 342 27.69 8.34 22.15
CA GLU A 342 29.03 8.52 22.70
C GLU A 342 29.67 9.82 22.19
N SER A 343 30.21 10.56 23.16
CA SER A 343 31.16 11.66 23.05
C SER A 343 30.62 13.02 22.60
N SER A 344 30.53 13.90 23.59
CA SER A 344 30.52 15.35 23.53
C SER A 344 31.67 15.91 22.67
N VAL A 345 31.36 16.36 21.46
CA VAL A 345 32.21 17.30 20.70
C VAL A 345 31.32 18.39 20.10
N VAL A 346 31.77 19.63 20.30
CA VAL A 346 31.12 20.89 19.95
C VAL A 346 30.70 20.94 18.48
N ILE A 347 29.47 21.39 18.24
CA ILE A 347 28.89 21.64 16.92
C ILE A 347 29.74 22.68 16.19
N ALA A 348 30.58 22.22 15.26
CA ALA A 348 31.13 23.08 14.23
C ALA A 348 30.03 23.41 13.22
N SER A 349 29.87 24.70 12.97
CA SER A 349 28.99 25.35 12.00
C SER A 349 28.57 24.50 10.80
N ALA A 350 27.26 24.52 10.52
CA ALA A 350 26.65 23.91 9.34
C ALA A 350 27.46 24.22 8.06
N PRO A 351 27.78 23.22 7.23
CA PRO A 351 28.42 23.48 5.96
C PRO A 351 27.47 24.28 5.08
N GLU A 352 27.94 25.46 4.67
CA GLU A 352 27.29 26.32 3.70
C GLU A 352 27.02 25.53 2.40
N SER A 353 25.75 25.51 1.99
CA SER A 353 25.19 25.03 0.72
C SER A 353 25.93 23.89 0.00
N ASN A 354 25.51 22.63 0.20
CA ASN A 354 25.70 21.56 -0.78
C ASN A 354 24.51 20.59 -0.75
N THR A 355 23.71 20.65 -1.82
CA THR A 355 22.55 19.79 -2.19
C THR A 355 22.33 18.52 -1.36
N MET A 356 21.39 18.55 -0.41
CA MET A 356 20.88 17.31 0.20
C MET A 356 20.21 16.47 -0.89
N GLN A 357 20.69 15.25 -1.11
CA GLN A 357 20.06 14.31 -2.03
C GLN A 357 18.64 14.00 -1.55
N GLU A 358 17.65 14.22 -2.42
CA GLU A 358 16.24 14.08 -2.05
C GLU A 358 15.72 12.63 -2.13
N GLU A 359 16.51 11.72 -2.71
CA GLU A 359 16.13 10.34 -2.99
C GLU A 359 17.27 9.35 -2.70
N GLN A 360 16.97 8.20 -2.10
CA GLN A 360 17.89 7.08 -1.85
C GLN A 360 17.35 5.81 -2.51
N LEU A 361 18.24 4.90 -2.92
CA LEU A 361 17.89 3.61 -3.51
C LEU A 361 18.42 2.47 -2.64
N PHE A 362 17.56 1.52 -2.33
CA PHE A 362 17.89 0.24 -1.74
C PHE A 362 17.50 -0.88 -2.72
N THR A 363 18.40 -1.86 -2.89
CA THR A 363 18.14 -3.02 -3.76
C THR A 363 18.11 -4.29 -2.93
N MET A 364 16.98 -4.99 -2.96
CA MET A 364 16.84 -6.32 -2.39
C MET A 364 17.20 -7.37 -3.43
N PHE A 365 18.17 -8.23 -3.10
CA PHE A 365 18.64 -9.27 -3.99
C PHE A 365 17.74 -10.51 -3.95
N SER A 366 17.99 -11.43 -4.88
CA SER A 366 17.33 -12.75 -4.91
C SER A 366 17.89 -13.64 -3.82
N TRP A 367 17.07 -14.56 -3.34
CA TRP A 367 17.48 -15.54 -2.35
C TRP A 367 18.49 -16.51 -2.94
N THR A 368 19.47 -16.92 -2.15
CA THR A 368 20.36 -18.02 -2.49
C THR A 368 19.89 -19.32 -1.84
N LEU A 369 20.47 -20.45 -2.24
CA LEU A 369 20.17 -21.72 -1.58
C LEU A 369 20.57 -21.67 -0.10
N GLU A 370 21.68 -21.03 0.23
CA GLU A 370 22.17 -20.86 1.61
C GLU A 370 21.20 -20.02 2.44
N ASP A 371 20.62 -18.94 1.88
CA ASP A 371 19.59 -18.16 2.56
C ASP A 371 18.39 -19.05 2.93
N TYR A 372 17.95 -19.93 2.01
CA TYR A 372 16.85 -20.84 2.27
C TYR A 372 17.20 -21.93 3.28
N GLN A 373 18.38 -22.51 3.19
CA GLN A 373 18.87 -23.52 4.13
C GLN A 373 18.93 -22.94 5.55
N GLU A 374 19.43 -21.72 5.71
CA GLU A 374 19.47 -21.05 7.01
C GLU A 374 18.06 -20.72 7.52
N ALA A 375 17.17 -20.23 6.64
CA ALA A 375 15.78 -19.95 7.02
C ALA A 375 15.05 -21.21 7.50
N LEU A 376 15.20 -22.33 6.79
CA LEU A 376 14.54 -23.60 7.11
C LEU A 376 15.16 -24.35 8.29
N LYS A 377 16.27 -23.89 8.88
CA LYS A 377 16.70 -24.39 10.20
C LYS A 377 15.72 -23.98 11.31
N ASN A 378 14.96 -22.91 11.11
CA ASN A 378 13.93 -22.48 12.05
C ASN A 378 12.67 -23.36 11.89
N ASP A 379 12.35 -24.12 12.94
CA ASP A 379 11.23 -25.07 12.91
C ASP A 379 9.87 -24.39 12.74
N GLU A 380 9.70 -23.21 13.32
CA GLU A 380 8.44 -22.46 13.23
C GLU A 380 8.17 -21.98 11.79
N LEU A 381 9.20 -21.46 11.12
CA LEU A 381 9.11 -21.09 9.71
C LEU A 381 8.88 -22.33 8.84
N PHE A 382 9.61 -23.42 9.09
CA PHE A 382 9.43 -24.64 8.33
C PHE A 382 8.00 -25.17 8.44
N GLU A 383 7.45 -25.25 9.66
CA GLU A 383 6.07 -25.70 9.87
C GLU A 383 5.05 -24.85 9.10
N HIS A 384 5.31 -23.55 8.97
CA HIS A 384 4.47 -22.65 8.19
C HIS A 384 4.53 -22.90 6.67
N VAL A 385 5.70 -23.30 6.13
CA VAL A 385 5.91 -23.40 4.67
C VAL A 385 5.97 -24.84 4.15
N LYS A 386 6.04 -25.86 5.01
CA LYS A 386 6.26 -27.27 4.61
C LYS A 386 5.25 -27.82 3.61
N ASN A 387 4.00 -27.35 3.65
CA ASN A 387 2.95 -27.78 2.73
C ASN A 387 3.20 -27.32 1.29
N ASN A 388 4.02 -26.28 1.12
CA ASN A 388 4.42 -25.78 -0.18
C ASN A 388 5.67 -26.50 -0.71
N LEU A 389 6.45 -27.19 0.14
CA LEU A 389 7.61 -27.99 -0.27
C LEU A 389 7.18 -29.33 -0.90
N THR A 390 8.11 -29.97 -1.62
CA THR A 390 7.84 -31.22 -2.36
C THR A 390 7.50 -32.38 -1.42
N ALA A 391 8.23 -32.57 -0.31
CA ALA A 391 7.90 -33.56 0.72
C ALA A 391 7.13 -32.91 1.89
N ARG A 392 5.80 -33.03 1.86
CA ARG A 392 4.87 -32.43 2.84
C ARG A 392 4.99 -32.99 4.27
N SER A 393 5.78 -34.05 4.48
CA SER A 393 5.89 -34.80 5.73
C SER A 393 7.33 -35.00 6.22
N SER A 394 8.30 -34.21 5.76
CA SER A 394 9.71 -34.40 6.18
C SER A 394 9.87 -34.25 7.69
N VAL A 395 10.42 -35.26 8.35
CA VAL A 395 10.62 -35.29 9.82
C VAL A 395 12.06 -34.99 10.23
N THR A 396 13.02 -35.22 9.33
CA THR A 396 14.45 -35.01 9.59
C THR A 396 14.98 -33.75 8.89
N MET A 397 16.06 -33.18 9.42
CA MET A 397 16.73 -32.04 8.80
C MET A 397 17.26 -32.39 7.40
N GLU A 398 17.77 -33.60 7.20
CA GLU A 398 18.24 -34.08 5.89
C GLU A 398 17.10 -34.10 4.86
N SER A 399 15.95 -34.71 5.20
CA SER A 399 14.78 -34.76 4.31
C SER A 399 14.19 -33.36 4.05
N ARG A 400 14.26 -32.46 5.04
CA ARG A 400 13.89 -31.05 4.90
C ARG A 400 14.78 -30.35 3.86
N MET A 401 16.10 -30.55 3.92
CA MET A 401 17.06 -29.94 2.99
C MET A 401 16.96 -30.54 1.59
N GLU A 402 16.77 -31.86 1.46
CA GLU A 402 16.53 -32.51 0.18
C GLU A 402 15.26 -31.94 -0.51
N SER A 403 14.17 -31.81 0.24
CA SER A 403 12.92 -31.21 -0.27
C SER A 403 13.09 -29.76 -0.69
N LEU A 404 13.93 -29.02 0.02
CA LEU A 404 14.29 -27.64 -0.33
C LEU A 404 15.07 -27.61 -1.64
N GLU A 405 16.09 -28.45 -1.80
CA GLU A 405 16.93 -28.50 -3.00
C GLU A 405 16.11 -28.88 -4.24
N GLU A 406 15.24 -29.88 -4.12
CA GLU A 406 14.29 -30.25 -5.18
C GLU A 406 13.41 -29.08 -5.59
N LYS A 407 12.88 -28.33 -4.61
CA LYS A 407 12.04 -27.17 -4.93
C LYS A 407 12.86 -25.99 -5.46
N PHE A 408 14.08 -25.81 -4.99
CA PHE A 408 14.99 -24.76 -5.44
C PHE A 408 15.35 -24.92 -6.91
N PHE A 409 15.40 -26.15 -7.42
CA PHE A 409 15.50 -26.41 -8.86
C PHE A 409 14.43 -25.65 -9.67
N VAL A 410 13.21 -25.51 -9.14
CA VAL A 410 12.10 -24.80 -9.79
C VAL A 410 12.01 -23.34 -9.36
N ALA A 411 11.91 -23.07 -8.06
CA ALA A 411 11.64 -21.76 -7.50
C ALA A 411 12.85 -20.81 -7.55
N GLY A 412 14.06 -21.38 -7.51
CA GLY A 412 15.32 -20.66 -7.46
C GLY A 412 15.28 -19.49 -6.49
N GLY A 413 15.70 -18.30 -6.92
CA GLY A 413 15.79 -17.12 -6.04
C GLY A 413 14.47 -16.42 -5.68
N SER A 414 13.30 -16.99 -5.98
CA SER A 414 11.99 -16.40 -5.70
C SER A 414 11.37 -16.94 -4.41
N ALA A 415 11.44 -16.18 -3.32
CA ALA A 415 10.83 -16.56 -2.05
C ALA A 415 9.31 -16.79 -2.14
N ARG A 416 8.60 -16.04 -3.00
CA ARG A 416 7.19 -16.31 -3.26
C ARG A 416 6.96 -17.72 -3.82
N MET A 417 7.70 -18.12 -4.84
CA MET A 417 7.56 -19.46 -5.41
C MET A 417 8.04 -20.54 -4.42
N MET A 418 9.04 -20.23 -3.60
CA MET A 418 9.58 -21.13 -2.59
C MET A 418 8.62 -21.35 -1.40
N PHE A 419 8.00 -20.29 -0.90
CA PHE A 419 7.29 -20.32 0.38
C PHE A 419 5.78 -20.15 0.28
N ASP A 420 5.25 -19.56 -0.80
CA ASP A 420 3.81 -19.25 -0.93
C ASP A 420 3.09 -20.10 -1.99
N GLU A 421 3.83 -20.74 -2.91
CA GLU A 421 3.27 -21.50 -4.02
C GLU A 421 3.68 -22.97 -3.95
N SER A 422 2.84 -23.90 -4.40
CA SER A 422 3.28 -25.30 -4.61
C SER A 422 4.30 -25.38 -5.75
N THR A 423 5.09 -26.47 -5.79
CA THR A 423 6.04 -26.71 -6.90
C THR A 423 5.34 -26.71 -8.25
N GLU A 424 4.17 -27.35 -8.35
CA GLU A 424 3.33 -27.38 -9.57
C GLU A 424 2.90 -25.97 -10.00
N SER A 425 2.39 -25.15 -9.07
CA SER A 425 1.98 -23.77 -9.35
C SER A 425 3.17 -22.92 -9.81
N ALA A 426 4.34 -23.10 -9.20
CA ALA A 426 5.56 -22.41 -9.60
C ALA A 426 5.98 -22.80 -11.03
N MET A 427 5.94 -24.10 -11.37
CA MET A 427 6.20 -24.59 -12.73
C MET A 427 5.22 -23.97 -13.74
N ASP A 428 3.91 -24.04 -13.48
CA ASP A 428 2.88 -23.49 -14.37
C ASP A 428 3.06 -21.97 -14.59
N SER A 429 3.39 -21.26 -13.52
CA SER A 429 3.68 -19.82 -13.52
C SER A 429 4.89 -19.48 -14.39
N LEU A 430 5.95 -20.28 -14.34
CA LEU A 430 7.17 -20.12 -15.12
C LEU A 430 6.98 -20.54 -16.58
N LEU A 431 6.30 -21.66 -16.86
CA LEU A 431 5.96 -22.09 -18.21
C LEU A 431 5.05 -21.09 -18.91
N SER A 432 4.04 -20.58 -18.19
CA SER A 432 3.18 -19.48 -18.66
C SER A 432 3.98 -18.19 -18.90
N ALA A 433 5.11 -18.03 -18.22
CA ALA A 433 5.98 -16.89 -18.43
C ALA A 433 6.81 -17.05 -19.71
N LEU A 434 7.46 -18.20 -19.85
CA LEU A 434 8.24 -18.58 -21.02
C LEU A 434 7.42 -18.60 -22.31
N ALA A 435 6.18 -19.08 -22.27
CA ALA A 435 5.29 -19.12 -23.45
C ALA A 435 4.96 -17.73 -24.04
N ARG A 436 5.17 -16.65 -23.27
CA ARG A 436 4.96 -15.27 -23.74
C ARG A 436 6.25 -14.58 -24.20
N VAL A 437 7.39 -15.27 -24.14
CA VAL A 437 8.67 -14.76 -24.61
C VAL A 437 8.87 -15.22 -26.05
N GLU A 438 8.56 -14.36 -27.01
CA GLU A 438 8.80 -14.64 -28.43
C GLU A 438 10.30 -14.65 -28.78
N ASP A 439 11.09 -13.83 -28.08
CA ASP A 439 12.54 -13.75 -28.27
C ASP A 439 13.22 -13.38 -26.93
N LEU A 440 14.00 -14.33 -26.39
CA LEU A 440 14.76 -14.15 -25.15
C LEU A 440 15.78 -13.01 -25.26
N THR A 441 16.27 -12.69 -26.46
CA THR A 441 17.22 -11.59 -26.67
C THR A 441 16.59 -10.20 -26.51
N GLN A 442 15.26 -10.09 -26.60
CA GLN A 442 14.55 -8.87 -26.20
C GLN A 442 14.69 -8.59 -24.70
N CYS A 443 14.94 -9.61 -23.88
CA CYS A 443 15.23 -9.46 -22.46
C CYS A 443 16.63 -8.86 -22.22
N LEU A 444 17.57 -9.09 -23.16
CA LEU A 444 18.97 -8.65 -23.11
C LEU A 444 19.15 -7.19 -23.56
N THR A 445 18.37 -6.76 -24.55
CA THR A 445 18.42 -5.37 -25.07
C THR A 445 17.66 -4.38 -24.19
N SER A 446 16.83 -4.87 -23.26
CA SER A 446 16.29 -4.05 -22.20
C SER A 446 17.26 -3.99 -21.03
N THR A 447 18.03 -2.90 -20.93
CA THR A 447 18.42 -2.41 -19.59
C THR A 447 17.14 -2.41 -18.75
N PHE A 448 17.08 -3.22 -17.69
CA PHE A 448 15.90 -3.46 -16.82
C PHE A 448 14.80 -2.37 -16.96
N GLY A 449 13.86 -2.51 -17.90
CA GLY A 449 13.09 -1.31 -18.28
C GLY A 449 12.19 -1.29 -19.52
N ARG A 450 11.73 -2.44 -20.06
CA ARG A 450 10.59 -2.43 -21.02
C ARG A 450 9.44 -3.32 -20.49
N PRO A 451 8.15 -2.94 -20.68
CA PRO A 451 7.03 -3.58 -20.01
C PRO A 451 6.58 -4.82 -20.78
N GLY A 452 7.14 -5.96 -20.41
CA GLY A 452 6.49 -7.26 -20.53
C GLY A 452 6.41 -7.83 -19.12
N SER A 453 5.25 -7.78 -18.46
CA SER A 453 5.10 -8.12 -17.03
C SER A 453 5.49 -9.56 -16.65
N VAL A 454 5.87 -10.34 -17.65
CA VAL A 454 5.96 -11.80 -17.66
C VAL A 454 7.42 -12.28 -17.60
N VAL A 455 8.33 -11.57 -18.28
CA VAL A 455 9.75 -11.92 -18.39
C VAL A 455 10.48 -11.86 -17.04
N ASN A 456 10.01 -11.00 -16.13
CA ASN A 456 10.71 -10.70 -14.88
C ASN A 456 10.69 -11.84 -13.86
N ARG A 457 9.83 -12.85 -14.07
CA ARG A 457 9.81 -14.06 -13.24
C ARG A 457 10.90 -15.06 -13.65
N LEU A 458 11.63 -14.82 -14.74
CA LEU A 458 12.63 -15.76 -15.27
C LEU A 458 14.07 -15.41 -14.87
N PHE A 459 14.27 -14.26 -14.21
CA PHE A 459 15.60 -13.75 -13.89
C PHE A 459 15.74 -13.47 -12.39
N SER A 460 16.95 -13.69 -11.89
CA SER A 460 17.41 -13.33 -10.56
C SER A 460 18.41 -12.16 -10.63
N LEU A 461 18.69 -11.58 -9.47
CA LEU A 461 19.71 -10.56 -9.29
C LEU A 461 20.50 -10.85 -8.02
N HIS A 462 21.81 -10.91 -8.16
CA HIS A 462 22.74 -11.21 -7.08
C HIS A 462 23.69 -10.03 -6.81
N PRO A 463 24.21 -9.91 -5.58
CA PRO A 463 25.13 -8.84 -5.23
C PRO A 463 26.40 -8.88 -6.07
N GLY A 464 26.90 -7.70 -6.39
CA GLY A 464 28.23 -7.48 -6.96
C GLY A 464 28.93 -6.33 -6.22
N ALA A 465 30.12 -5.93 -6.68
CA ALA A 465 30.90 -4.91 -5.97
C ALA A 465 30.22 -3.52 -5.91
N CYS A 466 29.22 -3.26 -6.77
CA CYS A 466 28.28 -2.15 -6.68
C CYS A 466 27.02 -2.47 -7.49
N LEU A 467 26.01 -1.60 -7.50
CA LEU A 467 24.76 -1.79 -8.25
C LEU A 467 24.98 -2.03 -9.76
N TYR A 468 25.99 -1.39 -10.37
CA TYR A 468 26.36 -1.62 -11.78
C TYR A 468 27.03 -2.96 -12.03
N LEU A 469 27.61 -3.53 -10.99
CA LEU A 469 28.26 -4.84 -11.00
C LEU A 469 27.34 -5.90 -10.42
N SER A 470 26.09 -5.56 -10.09
CA SER A 470 25.08 -6.55 -9.71
C SER A 470 24.96 -7.58 -10.82
N LYS A 471 24.92 -8.83 -10.41
CA LYS A 471 25.11 -9.96 -11.29
C LYS A 471 23.74 -10.49 -11.67
N PRO A 472 23.28 -10.27 -12.93
CA PRO A 472 22.05 -10.90 -13.37
C PRO A 472 22.23 -12.42 -13.39
N GLY A 473 21.13 -13.13 -13.19
CA GLY A 473 21.08 -14.59 -13.29
C GLY A 473 19.76 -15.06 -13.88
N ILE A 474 19.73 -16.33 -14.26
CA ILE A 474 18.48 -17.05 -14.51
C ILE A 474 17.88 -17.40 -13.15
N LEU A 475 16.55 -17.31 -13.03
CA LEU A 475 15.89 -17.50 -11.73
C LEU A 475 16.24 -18.86 -11.11
N SER A 476 16.16 -19.93 -11.91
CA SER A 476 16.29 -21.32 -11.47
C SER A 476 16.77 -22.24 -12.59
N SER A 477 17.27 -23.43 -12.22
CA SER A 477 17.71 -24.45 -13.19
C SER A 477 16.58 -24.96 -14.07
N PHE A 478 15.35 -25.05 -13.55
CA PHE A 478 14.16 -25.37 -14.35
C PHE A 478 13.97 -24.37 -15.50
N VAL A 479 14.09 -23.06 -15.22
CA VAL A 479 13.99 -22.02 -16.25
C VAL A 479 15.13 -22.14 -17.26
N ALA A 480 16.36 -22.40 -16.81
CA ALA A 480 17.51 -22.59 -17.69
C ALA A 480 17.26 -23.78 -18.66
N ARG A 481 16.81 -24.92 -18.14
CA ARG A 481 16.47 -26.09 -18.96
C ARG A 481 15.39 -25.77 -20.00
N GLU A 482 14.30 -25.16 -19.58
CA GLU A 482 13.19 -24.82 -20.48
C GLU A 482 13.61 -23.80 -21.56
N ILE A 483 14.50 -22.86 -21.21
CA ILE A 483 15.11 -21.96 -22.20
C ILE A 483 15.92 -22.76 -23.21
N GLY A 484 16.79 -23.68 -22.74
CA GLY A 484 17.61 -24.53 -23.60
C GLY A 484 16.76 -25.35 -24.58
N LEU A 485 15.69 -25.98 -24.11
CA LEU A 485 14.79 -26.79 -24.95
C LEU A 485 14.05 -26.01 -26.04
N ARG A 486 13.88 -24.69 -25.88
CA ARG A 486 13.07 -23.84 -26.76
C ARG A 486 13.89 -22.92 -27.67
N THR A 487 15.20 -22.86 -27.44
CA THR A 487 16.06 -21.83 -28.03
C THR A 487 17.22 -22.47 -28.76
N ASP A 488 17.53 -21.96 -29.95
CA ASP A 488 18.69 -22.38 -30.74
C ASP A 488 20.04 -21.93 -30.11
N PRO A 489 21.14 -22.71 -30.22
CA PRO A 489 22.42 -22.38 -29.61
C PRO A 489 23.01 -21.04 -30.08
N THR A 490 22.76 -20.64 -31.32
CA THR A 490 23.25 -19.35 -31.85
C THR A 490 22.58 -18.17 -31.15
N LYS A 491 21.31 -18.32 -30.73
CA LYS A 491 20.58 -17.31 -29.97
C LYS A 491 21.01 -17.26 -28.49
N LEU A 492 21.52 -18.38 -27.95
CA LEU A 492 22.05 -18.43 -26.58
C LEU A 492 23.36 -17.65 -26.41
N GLN A 493 24.10 -17.39 -27.49
CA GLN A 493 25.37 -16.67 -27.42
C GLN A 493 25.22 -15.23 -26.91
N ALA A 494 24.13 -14.54 -27.29
CA ALA A 494 23.82 -13.21 -26.76
C ALA A 494 23.51 -13.24 -25.26
N LEU A 495 22.78 -14.27 -24.81
CA LEU A 495 22.45 -14.47 -23.39
C LEU A 495 23.72 -14.80 -22.57
N ALA A 496 24.63 -15.58 -23.14
CA ALA A 496 25.92 -15.91 -22.54
C ALA A 496 26.75 -14.65 -22.25
N GLN A 497 26.84 -13.71 -23.21
CA GLN A 497 27.58 -12.47 -23.03
C GLN A 497 27.03 -11.60 -21.89
N TRP A 498 25.72 -11.58 -21.71
CA TRP A 498 25.07 -10.85 -20.62
C TRP A 498 25.27 -11.52 -19.25
N LEU A 499 25.21 -12.85 -19.20
CA LEU A 499 25.40 -13.64 -17.98
C LEU A 499 26.88 -13.84 -17.60
N ALA A 500 27.82 -13.64 -18.53
CA ALA A 500 29.27 -13.84 -18.30
C ALA A 500 29.86 -13.01 -17.15
N MET A 501 29.13 -11.99 -16.69
CA MET A 501 29.48 -11.21 -15.50
C MET A 501 29.30 -12.00 -14.18
N ASN A 502 28.72 -13.20 -14.24
CA ASN A 502 28.40 -14.02 -13.09
C ASN A 502 28.87 -15.49 -13.24
N PRO A 503 30.02 -15.87 -12.65
CA PRO A 503 30.56 -17.23 -12.74
C PRO A 503 29.61 -18.33 -12.24
N THR A 504 28.65 -18.01 -11.37
CA THR A 504 27.65 -18.99 -10.92
C THR A 504 26.68 -19.41 -12.03
N MET A 505 26.68 -18.68 -13.16
CA MET A 505 25.84 -18.96 -14.31
C MET A 505 26.46 -19.96 -15.28
N ASP A 506 27.75 -20.34 -15.12
CA ASP A 506 28.43 -21.25 -16.04
C ASP A 506 27.72 -22.61 -16.12
N GLY A 507 27.25 -23.15 -14.99
CA GLY A 507 26.46 -24.38 -14.96
C GLY A 507 25.11 -24.24 -15.67
N CYS A 508 24.41 -23.12 -15.47
CA CYS A 508 23.16 -22.83 -16.17
C CYS A 508 23.37 -22.65 -17.68
N MET A 509 24.47 -22.00 -18.07
CA MET A 509 24.85 -21.84 -19.48
C MET A 509 25.16 -23.18 -20.12
N PHE A 510 25.91 -24.04 -19.44
CA PHE A 510 26.17 -25.40 -19.89
C PHE A 510 24.86 -26.19 -20.07
N GLU A 511 23.95 -26.16 -19.09
CA GLU A 511 22.66 -26.85 -19.18
C GLU A 511 21.82 -26.33 -20.37
N MET A 512 21.73 -25.00 -20.54
CA MET A 512 21.04 -24.38 -21.68
C MET A 512 21.61 -24.84 -23.03
N PHE A 513 22.93 -24.78 -23.21
CA PHE A 513 23.59 -25.20 -24.45
C PHE A 513 23.44 -26.70 -24.71
N PHE A 514 23.51 -27.53 -23.67
CA PHE A 514 23.33 -28.97 -23.77
C PHE A 514 21.94 -29.32 -24.30
N PHE A 515 20.87 -28.82 -23.66
CA PHE A 515 19.50 -29.13 -24.08
C PHE A 515 19.15 -28.51 -25.43
N SER A 516 19.66 -27.33 -25.73
CA SER A 516 19.52 -26.67 -27.03
C SER A 516 20.14 -27.50 -28.16
N SER A 517 21.30 -28.11 -27.93
CA SER A 517 21.97 -28.98 -28.89
C SER A 517 21.22 -30.30 -29.11
N LEU A 518 20.63 -30.86 -28.05
CA LEU A 518 19.80 -32.07 -28.15
C LEU A 518 18.50 -31.81 -28.93
N ALA A 519 17.86 -30.67 -28.71
CA ALA A 519 16.60 -30.31 -29.36
C ALA A 519 16.75 -30.11 -30.89
N LEU A 520 17.96 -29.79 -31.38
CA LEU A 520 18.27 -29.69 -32.81
C LEU A 520 18.65 -31.03 -33.46
N SER A 521 18.90 -32.07 -32.66
CA SER A 521 19.34 -33.38 -33.14
C SER A 521 18.17 -34.33 -33.49
N PHE A 522 16.93 -33.83 -33.36
CA PHE A 522 15.66 -34.47 -33.73
C PHE A 522 14.85 -33.50 -34.59
#